data_AF-A0A1G8TZQ7-F1
#
_entry.id   AF-A0A1G8TZQ7-F1
#
_cell.length_a   1.000
_cell.length_b   1.000
_cell.length_c   1.000
_cell.angle_alpha   90.00
_cell.angle_beta   90.00
_cell.angle_gamma   90.00
#
_symmetry.space_group_name_H-M   'P 1'
#
loop_
_entity.id
_entity.type
_entity.pdbx_description
1 polymer ?
#
loop_
_entity_poly.entity_id
_entity_poly.type
_entity_poly.pdbx_seq_one_letter_code
_entity_poly.pdbx_strand_id
1 'polypeptide(L)'
;MANENNTNRQNNHQPSMRELANERMRKMREDRAGAAGQSSGARRPASAEARRPASGRPSSTSGRPSSGSSSSAQRRPSSGNSVKRPSSSSSVRRPSRPVPQKKQSPAFWIGLGLYTAILIVLAFLFLKYTDVCLKRYENSQSDNYIASFVETFEKNAKEGSLTASDFTFESLDLTFVDSESLLDDYIASLGTHTSFTAEKDPTSYITEAPVYNISADGEQVARVTLKAISQEKIFAILTIMDWDVDTIEPVCSINLSNYTFSIPDGYTPVINNRHVDTTYKTDKVEEIPEFAYVSKYISMPSYVEYKVENVLADSDIKVLNTNGEEVPIEINGNKVKAIYASAASELSEERKNEALSMVQTYEDFNTDDLGGANHGLATVQSFLIKDSDYWNMAKQWAGGVDITFTSAHKFDDPKYTNVVVDNYAEYSDVCYSLHIAFSKNMILTRTGEKISNDFDSTVFFIYYDDSDDGIDNPHWCIADMIATTK
;
A
#
# COMPACT_ATOMS: atom_id res chain seq x y z
N MET A 1 -55.90 -33.49 48.33
CA MET A 1 -56.54 -32.27 48.89
C MET A 1 -55.40 -31.40 49.42
N ALA A 2 -54.71 -30.68 48.52
CA ALA A 2 -55.03 -29.32 48.10
C ALA A 2 -54.98 -28.32 49.27
N ASN A 3 -53.90 -27.55 49.38
CA ASN A 3 -54.01 -26.13 49.09
C ASN A 3 -52.65 -25.50 48.78
N GLU A 4 -52.63 -24.80 47.66
CA GLU A 4 -51.57 -23.94 47.16
C GLU A 4 -51.43 -22.70 48.06
N ASN A 5 -50.20 -22.22 48.25
CA ASN A 5 -49.95 -20.79 48.45
C ASN A 5 -48.60 -20.47 47.81
N ASN A 6 -48.67 -20.18 46.53
CA ASN A 6 -47.60 -19.68 45.69
C ASN A 6 -47.55 -18.14 45.85
N THR A 7 -46.74 -17.65 46.79
CA THR A 7 -46.40 -16.22 46.85
C THR A 7 -45.28 -15.93 45.86
N ASN A 8 -45.72 -15.54 44.67
CA ASN A 8 -44.90 -14.97 43.61
C ASN A 8 -44.29 -13.64 44.09
N ARG A 9 -43.09 -13.68 44.70
CA ARG A 9 -42.23 -12.49 44.87
C ARG A 9 -41.51 -12.28 43.53
N GLN A 10 -42.14 -11.53 42.63
CA GLN A 10 -41.39 -10.83 41.60
C GLN A 10 -40.46 -9.85 42.31
N ASN A 11 -39.17 -10.18 42.37
CA ASN A 11 -38.13 -9.19 42.63
C ASN A 11 -38.17 -8.21 41.45
N ASN A 12 -38.85 -7.07 41.65
CA ASN A 12 -38.64 -5.87 40.83
C ASN A 12 -37.21 -5.39 41.11
N HIS A 13 -36.23 -5.97 40.43
CA HIS A 13 -34.92 -5.35 40.29
C HIS A 13 -35.11 -4.21 39.29
N GLN A 14 -35.32 -3.00 39.81
CA GLN A 14 -35.23 -1.81 38.97
C GLN A 14 -33.74 -1.50 38.77
N PRO A 15 -33.29 -1.31 37.52
CA PRO A 15 -31.90 -1.03 37.23
C PRO A 15 -31.44 0.23 37.97
N SER A 16 -30.22 0.19 38.50
CA SER A 16 -29.53 1.34 39.07
C SER A 16 -29.32 2.42 38.00
N MET A 17 -29.12 3.68 38.42
CA MET A 17 -28.79 4.77 37.49
C MET A 17 -27.51 4.49 36.69
N ARG A 18 -26.59 3.70 37.23
CA ARG A 18 -25.40 3.20 36.52
C ARG A 18 -25.79 2.25 35.39
N GLU A 19 -26.70 1.31 35.63
CA GLU A 19 -27.20 0.41 34.59
C GLU A 19 -28.02 1.16 33.54
N LEU A 20 -28.85 2.12 33.94
CA LEU A 20 -29.61 2.99 33.05
C LEU A 20 -28.71 3.93 32.22
N ALA A 21 -27.64 4.46 32.80
CA ALA A 21 -26.64 5.26 32.11
C ALA A 21 -25.83 4.39 31.14
N ASN A 22 -25.33 3.24 31.57
CA ASN A 22 -24.60 2.31 30.73
C ASN A 22 -25.48 1.77 29.58
N GLU A 23 -26.75 1.49 29.84
CA GLU A 23 -27.70 1.02 28.84
C GLU A 23 -28.11 2.14 27.87
N ARG A 24 -28.33 3.38 28.34
CA ARG A 24 -28.52 4.55 27.45
C ARG A 24 -27.29 4.83 26.60
N MET A 25 -26.09 4.73 27.17
CA MET A 25 -24.82 4.94 26.47
C MET A 25 -24.56 3.83 25.46
N ARG A 26 -24.86 2.57 25.80
CA ARG A 26 -24.79 1.44 24.87
C ARG A 26 -25.76 1.59 23.70
N LYS A 27 -27.00 1.99 23.97
CA LYS A 27 -28.03 2.19 22.94
C LYS A 27 -27.68 3.34 21.99
N MET A 28 -27.12 4.43 22.52
CA MET A 28 -26.58 5.52 21.71
C MET A 28 -25.37 5.11 20.85
N ARG A 29 -24.53 4.18 21.32
CA ARG A 29 -23.44 3.59 20.52
C ARG A 29 -23.97 2.70 19.38
N GLU A 30 -24.99 1.89 19.64
CA GLU A 30 -25.64 1.02 18.64
C GLU A 30 -26.35 1.84 17.53
N ASP A 31 -27.10 2.88 17.92
CA ASP A 31 -27.83 3.74 16.97
C ASP A 31 -26.88 4.55 16.06
N ARG A 32 -25.70 4.92 16.55
CA ARG A 32 -24.71 5.70 15.79
C ARG A 32 -23.85 4.82 14.87
N ALA A 33 -23.56 3.58 15.26
CA ALA A 33 -22.96 2.58 14.37
C ALA A 33 -23.89 2.21 13.20
N GLY A 34 -25.20 2.20 13.42
CA GLY A 34 -26.21 2.02 12.36
C GLY A 34 -26.31 3.20 11.38
N ALA A 35 -26.11 4.44 11.85
CA ALA A 35 -26.18 5.65 11.03
C ALA A 35 -24.98 5.81 10.07
N ALA A 36 -23.80 5.31 10.43
CA ALA A 36 -22.63 5.28 9.54
C ALA A 36 -22.82 4.34 8.33
N GLY A 37 -23.73 3.37 8.42
CA GLY A 37 -24.08 2.44 7.33
C GLY A 37 -25.13 2.96 6.34
N GLN A 38 -25.75 4.13 6.58
CA GLN A 38 -26.84 4.67 5.76
C GLN A 38 -26.61 6.14 5.39
N SER A 39 -25.50 6.45 4.71
CA SER A 39 -25.38 7.73 3.98
C SER A 39 -24.69 7.58 2.62
N SER A 40 -25.25 6.70 1.77
CA SER A 40 -24.97 6.71 0.33
C SER A 40 -26.29 6.74 -0.46
N GLY A 41 -26.93 7.92 -0.50
CA GLY A 41 -28.06 8.10 -1.44
C GLY A 41 -28.98 9.27 -1.13
N ALA A 42 -28.57 10.49 -1.48
CA ALA A 42 -29.54 11.55 -1.76
C ALA A 42 -29.06 12.48 -2.87
N ARG A 43 -30.00 12.77 -3.79
CA ARG A 43 -29.83 13.38 -5.11
C ARG A 43 -29.57 14.90 -5.09
N ARG A 44 -28.94 15.36 -6.18
CA ARG A 44 -28.80 16.74 -6.68
C ARG A 44 -30.10 17.56 -6.62
N PRO A 45 -29.98 18.89 -6.74
CA PRO A 45 -30.69 19.59 -7.79
C PRO A 45 -29.78 20.46 -8.70
N ALA A 46 -30.30 20.77 -9.88
CA ALA A 46 -29.67 21.50 -10.98
C ALA A 46 -30.33 22.87 -11.21
N SER A 47 -29.58 23.84 -11.76
CA SER A 47 -29.97 25.04 -12.55
C SER A 47 -28.77 26.02 -12.57
N ALA A 48 -28.44 26.86 -13.55
CA ALA A 48 -28.94 27.29 -14.87
C ALA A 48 -27.71 27.89 -15.64
N GLU A 49 -27.43 27.56 -16.90
CA GLU A 49 -27.81 28.26 -18.15
C GLU A 49 -27.47 29.77 -18.26
N ALA A 50 -26.49 30.12 -19.13
CA ALA A 50 -26.56 31.28 -20.04
C ALA A 50 -25.32 31.45 -20.98
N ARG A 51 -25.62 31.47 -22.30
CA ARG A 51 -25.15 32.39 -23.36
C ARG A 51 -23.76 32.21 -24.03
N ARG A 52 -23.84 31.76 -25.29
CA ARG A 52 -23.01 32.23 -26.45
C ARG A 52 -23.54 33.57 -26.98
N PRO A 53 -22.75 34.30 -27.81
CA PRO A 53 -23.05 34.28 -29.24
C PRO A 53 -21.82 34.18 -30.16
N ALA A 54 -22.10 33.97 -31.44
CA ALA A 54 -21.20 33.60 -32.52
C ALA A 54 -20.79 34.77 -33.44
N SER A 55 -19.62 34.64 -34.08
CA SER A 55 -19.23 35.21 -35.39
C SER A 55 -17.80 34.72 -35.68
N GLY A 56 -17.33 34.28 -36.85
CA GLY A 56 -17.82 34.14 -38.21
C GLY A 56 -16.73 33.41 -39.01
N ARG A 57 -17.08 32.85 -40.16
CA ARG A 57 -16.20 32.19 -41.17
C ARG A 57 -16.38 32.96 -42.51
N PRO A 58 -15.68 32.65 -43.61
CA PRO A 58 -14.29 32.19 -43.81
C PRO A 58 -13.56 32.93 -44.97
N SER A 59 -12.25 32.73 -45.16
CA SER A 59 -11.64 32.54 -46.50
C SER A 59 -10.16 32.14 -46.49
N SER A 60 -9.85 31.05 -47.22
CA SER A 60 -8.67 30.81 -48.10
C SER A 60 -7.25 30.80 -47.47
N THR A 61 -6.29 29.91 -47.79
CA THR A 61 -6.12 28.96 -48.90
C THR A 61 -5.01 27.94 -48.57
N SER A 62 -5.17 26.71 -49.08
CA SER A 62 -4.19 25.73 -49.60
C SER A 62 -2.69 25.83 -49.23
N GLY A 63 -1.97 24.74 -48.97
CA GLY A 63 -2.12 23.42 -49.60
C GLY A 63 -1.45 22.30 -48.79
N ARG A 64 -2.04 21.12 -48.95
CA ARG A 64 -1.78 19.83 -48.30
C ARG A 64 -1.51 18.80 -49.44
N PRO A 65 -1.42 17.48 -49.22
CA PRO A 65 -0.15 16.74 -49.21
C PRO A 65 -0.14 15.48 -50.11
N SER A 66 0.98 14.75 -50.03
CA SER A 66 1.15 13.28 -49.93
C SER A 66 0.44 12.26 -50.84
N SER A 67 1.26 11.25 -51.17
CA SER A 67 1.01 9.80 -51.15
C SER A 67 0.42 9.11 -52.38
N GLY A 68 0.91 7.88 -52.61
CA GLY A 68 0.06 6.80 -53.12
C GLY A 68 0.47 6.15 -54.45
N SER A 69 1.39 5.19 -54.38
CA SER A 69 1.27 3.82 -54.90
C SER A 69 0.53 3.52 -56.23
N SER A 70 1.28 2.90 -57.14
CA SER A 70 1.00 1.66 -57.92
C SER A 70 -0.35 1.47 -58.66
N SER A 71 -0.27 1.23 -59.97
CA SER A 71 -0.39 -0.12 -60.58
C SER A 71 -0.96 -0.12 -62.01
N SER A 72 -0.38 -1.01 -62.81
CA SER A 72 -0.93 -1.79 -63.94
C SER A 72 -1.85 -1.16 -65.01
N ALA A 73 -1.31 -1.23 -66.22
CA ALA A 73 -1.84 -2.01 -67.36
C ALA A 73 -2.85 -1.38 -68.35
N GLN A 74 -2.54 -1.73 -69.61
CA GLN A 74 -3.43 -2.05 -70.73
C GLN A 74 -3.84 -0.97 -71.75
N ARG A 75 -3.46 -1.31 -72.99
CA ARG A 75 -4.23 -1.26 -74.25
C ARG A 75 -4.42 0.09 -74.97
N ARG A 76 -3.64 0.22 -76.06
CA ARG A 76 -4.04 0.41 -77.49
C ARG A 76 -5.57 0.41 -77.79
N PRO A 77 -6.08 0.95 -78.93
CA PRO A 77 -5.39 1.41 -80.16
C PRO A 77 -6.01 2.62 -80.91
N SER A 78 -5.43 2.93 -82.10
CA SER A 78 -6.06 3.50 -83.33
C SER A 78 -6.50 4.96 -83.25
N SER A 79 -6.56 5.80 -84.29
CA SER A 79 -6.41 5.77 -85.74
C SER A 79 -6.06 7.23 -86.13
N GLY A 80 -5.29 7.55 -87.16
CA GLY A 80 -5.70 7.52 -88.55
C GLY A 80 -5.56 8.93 -89.17
N ASN A 81 -5.05 8.96 -90.41
CA ASN A 81 -5.08 10.04 -91.42
C ASN A 81 -4.11 11.23 -91.29
N SER A 82 -3.54 11.78 -92.37
CA SER A 82 -3.35 11.36 -93.77
C SER A 82 -2.56 12.49 -94.48
N VAL A 83 -1.81 12.13 -95.55
CA VAL A 83 -1.54 12.96 -96.75
C VAL A 83 -0.52 14.11 -96.55
N LYS A 84 0.59 14.21 -97.31
CA LYS A 84 0.67 14.45 -98.75
C LYS A 84 2.13 14.25 -99.24
N ARG A 85 2.29 13.63 -100.41
CA ARG A 85 3.51 13.69 -101.25
C ARG A 85 3.11 14.48 -102.52
N PRO A 86 4.03 15.16 -103.21
CA PRO A 86 4.53 14.51 -104.43
C PRO A 86 6.00 14.79 -104.80
N SER A 87 6.56 13.86 -105.59
CA SER A 87 7.48 13.94 -106.76
C SER A 87 8.55 15.05 -106.83
N SER A 88 9.75 14.93 -107.39
CA SER A 88 10.55 13.91 -108.09
C SER A 88 11.73 14.70 -108.68
N SER A 89 12.99 14.22 -108.59
CA SER A 89 13.95 14.20 -109.72
C SER A 89 15.42 14.11 -109.27
N SER A 90 16.10 13.18 -109.93
CA SER A 90 17.50 13.19 -110.38
C SER A 90 18.66 13.07 -109.38
N SER A 91 19.39 11.99 -109.62
CA SER A 91 20.68 11.54 -109.13
C SER A 91 21.87 12.48 -109.38
N VAL A 92 22.79 12.54 -108.42
CA VAL A 92 24.25 12.54 -108.68
C VAL A 92 24.93 11.74 -107.56
N ARG A 93 25.54 10.59 -107.92
CA ARG A 93 26.47 9.85 -107.05
C ARG A 93 27.83 10.54 -107.06
N ARG A 94 28.38 10.86 -105.88
CA ARG A 94 29.82 11.05 -105.67
C ARG A 94 30.31 10.00 -104.66
N PRO A 95 31.47 9.37 -104.87
CA PRO A 95 31.98 8.34 -103.97
C PRO A 95 32.50 8.96 -102.67
N SER A 96 32.13 8.34 -101.56
CA SER A 96 32.54 8.69 -100.20
C SER A 96 34.03 8.35 -99.99
N ARG A 97 34.81 9.31 -99.49
CA ARG A 97 36.17 9.07 -98.99
C ARG A 97 36.13 8.11 -97.80
N PRO A 98 37.07 7.15 -97.69
CA PRO A 98 37.19 6.31 -96.50
C PRO A 98 37.75 7.14 -95.33
N VAL A 99 37.06 7.06 -94.19
CA VAL A 99 37.53 7.55 -92.88
C VAL A 99 38.59 6.57 -92.37
N PRO A 100 39.79 7.03 -91.95
CA PRO A 100 40.81 6.13 -91.45
C PRO A 100 40.41 5.58 -90.07
N GLN A 101 40.23 4.26 -89.98
CA GLN A 101 40.11 3.57 -88.69
C GLN A 101 41.46 3.60 -87.98
N LYS A 102 41.52 4.32 -86.86
CA LYS A 102 42.68 4.34 -85.97
C LYS A 102 42.78 2.98 -85.27
N LYS A 103 43.65 2.09 -85.76
CA LYS A 103 43.99 0.81 -85.10
C LYS A 103 44.45 1.14 -83.67
N GLN A 104 43.70 0.69 -82.67
CA GLN A 104 44.15 0.72 -81.27
C GLN A 104 45.40 -0.15 -81.14
N SER A 105 46.44 0.38 -80.51
CA SER A 105 47.73 -0.31 -80.36
C SER A 105 47.55 -1.56 -79.48
N PRO A 106 48.33 -2.64 -79.71
CA PRO A 106 48.29 -3.85 -78.88
C PRO A 106 48.62 -3.59 -77.40
N ALA A 107 49.29 -2.49 -77.09
CA ALA A 107 49.54 -2.02 -75.72
C ALA A 107 48.25 -1.64 -74.94
N PHE A 108 47.19 -1.19 -75.62
CA PHE A 108 45.91 -0.82 -74.99
C PHE A 108 45.19 -2.06 -74.44
N TRP A 109 45.13 -3.14 -75.21
CA TRP A 109 44.49 -4.40 -74.80
C TRP A 109 45.29 -5.14 -73.72
N ILE A 110 46.62 -5.05 -73.76
CA ILE A 110 47.49 -5.57 -72.69
C ILE A 110 47.30 -4.77 -71.39
N GLY A 111 47.25 -3.43 -71.46
CA GLY A 111 46.97 -2.58 -70.31
C GLY A 111 45.56 -2.80 -69.74
N LEU A 112 44.56 -2.98 -70.59
CA LEU A 112 43.19 -3.30 -70.19
C LEU A 112 43.09 -4.68 -69.54
N GLY A 113 43.78 -5.69 -70.07
CA GLY A 113 43.86 -7.03 -69.48
C GLY A 113 44.48 -7.02 -68.08
N LEU A 114 45.59 -6.30 -67.90
CA LEU A 114 46.24 -6.13 -66.60
C LEU A 114 45.34 -5.39 -65.60
N TYR A 115 44.70 -4.29 -66.03
CA TYR A 115 43.74 -3.55 -65.22
C TYR A 115 42.55 -4.43 -64.79
N THR A 116 42.02 -5.23 -65.72
CA THR A 116 40.91 -6.16 -65.45
C THR A 116 41.33 -7.25 -64.46
N ALA A 117 42.54 -7.80 -64.60
CA ALA A 117 43.08 -8.77 -63.65
C ALA A 117 43.22 -8.19 -62.24
N ILE A 118 43.72 -6.95 -62.11
CA ILE A 118 43.80 -6.24 -60.82
C ILE A 118 42.40 -6.02 -60.24
N LEU A 119 41.43 -5.61 -61.05
CA LEU A 119 40.04 -5.46 -60.61
C LEU A 119 39.42 -6.77 -60.12
N ILE A 120 39.70 -7.89 -60.79
CA ILE A 120 39.24 -9.22 -60.36
C ILE A 120 39.85 -9.59 -59.01
N VAL A 121 41.15 -9.33 -58.79
CA VAL A 121 41.80 -9.57 -57.50
C VAL A 121 41.21 -8.69 -56.40
N LEU A 122 41.00 -7.39 -56.66
CA LEU A 122 40.36 -6.47 -55.70
C LEU A 122 38.91 -6.88 -55.40
N ALA A 123 38.15 -7.31 -56.41
CA ALA A 123 36.80 -7.82 -56.22
C ALA A 123 36.80 -9.09 -55.34
N PHE A 124 37.75 -10.01 -55.56
CA PHE A 124 37.88 -11.20 -54.73
C PHE A 124 38.24 -10.86 -53.27
N LEU A 125 39.19 -9.94 -53.05
CA LEU A 125 39.55 -9.45 -51.72
C LEU A 125 38.35 -8.78 -51.02
N PHE A 126 37.58 -7.97 -51.74
CA PHE A 126 36.37 -7.35 -51.23
C PHE A 126 35.29 -8.37 -50.84
N LEU A 127 35.06 -9.39 -51.68
CA LEU A 127 34.13 -10.48 -51.36
C LEU A 127 34.58 -11.27 -50.14
N LYS A 128 35.89 -11.54 -50.01
CA LYS A 128 36.44 -12.21 -48.82
C LYS A 128 36.28 -11.37 -47.55
N TYR A 129 36.54 -10.07 -47.62
CA TYR A 129 36.29 -9.17 -46.50
C TYR A 129 34.81 -9.14 -46.11
N THR A 130 33.91 -9.08 -47.11
CA THR A 130 32.46 -9.12 -46.88
C THR A 130 32.01 -10.41 -46.22
N ASP A 131 32.51 -11.57 -46.66
CA ASP A 131 32.23 -12.88 -46.04
C ASP A 131 32.65 -12.92 -44.55
N VAL A 132 33.84 -12.40 -44.22
CA VAL A 132 34.31 -12.32 -42.83
C VAL A 132 33.45 -11.39 -41.99
N CYS A 133 33.10 -10.22 -42.51
CA CYS A 133 32.24 -9.26 -41.82
C CYS A 133 30.83 -9.79 -41.58
N LEU A 134 30.24 -10.49 -42.56
CA LEU A 134 28.92 -11.11 -42.42
C LEU A 134 28.93 -12.21 -41.36
N LYS A 135 29.95 -13.10 -41.36
CA LYS A 135 30.11 -14.12 -40.30
C LYS A 135 30.26 -13.50 -38.92
N ARG A 136 31.05 -12.43 -38.80
CA ARG A 136 31.20 -11.71 -37.53
C ARG A 136 29.88 -11.09 -37.08
N TYR A 137 29.11 -10.51 -38.01
CA TYR A 137 27.79 -9.94 -37.73
C TYR A 137 26.76 -10.99 -37.31
N GLU A 138 26.70 -12.11 -38.03
CA GLU A 138 25.83 -13.25 -37.69
C GLU A 138 26.16 -13.75 -36.28
N ASN A 139 27.44 -14.04 -36.00
CA ASN A 139 27.86 -14.50 -34.67
C ASN A 139 27.59 -13.48 -33.55
N SER A 140 27.49 -12.19 -33.88
CA SER A 140 27.16 -11.13 -32.92
C SER A 140 25.67 -10.93 -32.68
N GLN A 141 24.79 -11.72 -33.31
CA GLN A 141 23.36 -11.66 -32.99
C GLN A 141 23.12 -12.24 -31.60
N SER A 142 22.21 -11.60 -30.85
CA SER A 142 21.83 -12.05 -29.50
C SER A 142 21.31 -13.50 -29.48
N ASP A 143 20.67 -13.95 -30.57
CA ASP A 143 20.18 -15.32 -30.72
C ASP A 143 21.31 -16.37 -30.70
N ASN A 144 22.50 -16.03 -31.20
CA ASN A 144 23.66 -16.94 -31.17
C ASN A 144 24.33 -16.94 -29.79
N TYR A 145 24.35 -15.78 -29.12
CA TYR A 145 24.86 -15.68 -27.76
C TYR A 145 23.98 -16.45 -26.78
N ILE A 146 22.64 -16.26 -26.83
CA ILE A 146 21.72 -16.96 -25.92
C ILE A 146 21.76 -18.48 -26.12
N ALA A 147 21.94 -18.97 -27.35
CA ALA A 147 22.10 -20.39 -27.61
C ALA A 147 23.33 -20.96 -26.87
N SER A 148 24.46 -20.26 -26.93
CA SER A 148 25.68 -20.64 -26.22
C SER A 148 25.53 -20.53 -24.69
N PHE A 149 24.78 -19.52 -24.22
CA PHE A 149 24.45 -19.34 -22.82
C PHE A 149 23.59 -20.50 -22.30
N VAL A 150 22.54 -20.91 -23.02
CA VAL A 150 21.65 -22.02 -22.62
C VAL A 150 22.42 -23.33 -22.48
N GLU A 151 23.35 -23.63 -23.40
CA GLU A 151 24.22 -24.82 -23.26
C GLU A 151 25.06 -24.78 -21.98
N THR A 152 25.58 -23.60 -21.63
CA THR A 152 26.36 -23.39 -20.41
C THR A 152 25.47 -23.47 -19.16
N PHE A 153 24.28 -22.87 -19.21
CA PHE A 153 23.28 -22.90 -18.14
C PHE A 153 22.82 -24.32 -17.85
N GLU A 154 22.49 -25.10 -18.89
CA GLU A 154 22.11 -26.51 -18.77
C GLU A 154 23.23 -27.33 -18.13
N LYS A 155 24.47 -27.13 -18.59
CA LYS A 155 25.64 -27.80 -18.00
C LYS A 155 25.79 -27.46 -16.52
N ASN A 156 25.73 -26.17 -16.16
CA ASN A 156 25.87 -25.71 -14.79
C ASN A 156 24.74 -26.20 -13.89
N ALA A 157 23.50 -26.27 -14.40
CA ALA A 157 22.36 -26.84 -13.69
C ALA A 157 22.58 -28.33 -13.38
N LYS A 158 23.02 -29.12 -14.37
CA LYS A 158 23.28 -30.57 -14.21
C LYS A 158 24.49 -30.87 -13.33
N GLU A 159 25.51 -30.02 -13.35
CA GLU A 159 26.70 -30.13 -12.51
C GLU A 159 26.50 -29.53 -11.10
N GLY A 160 25.33 -28.92 -10.81
CA GLY A 160 25.04 -28.29 -9.52
C GLY A 160 25.94 -27.08 -9.22
N SER A 161 26.40 -26.39 -10.25
CA SER A 161 27.32 -25.24 -10.15
C SER A 161 26.60 -23.88 -10.16
N LEU A 162 25.28 -23.87 -10.36
CA LEU A 162 24.47 -22.65 -10.21
C LEU A 162 24.32 -22.30 -8.73
N THR A 163 24.28 -21.01 -8.45
CA THR A 163 24.21 -20.42 -7.12
C THR A 163 23.11 -19.37 -7.05
N ALA A 164 22.64 -19.04 -5.85
CA ALA A 164 21.62 -18.00 -5.67
C ALA A 164 22.04 -16.64 -6.25
N SER A 165 23.33 -16.31 -6.21
CA SER A 165 23.89 -15.08 -6.79
C SER A 165 23.80 -14.99 -8.31
N ASP A 166 23.55 -16.10 -9.01
CA ASP A 166 23.32 -16.09 -10.46
C ASP A 166 21.92 -15.56 -10.82
N PHE A 167 20.99 -15.48 -9.84
CA PHE A 167 19.60 -15.10 -10.05
C PHE A 167 19.25 -13.77 -9.38
N THR A 168 18.23 -13.08 -9.91
CA THR A 168 17.75 -11.81 -9.36
C THR A 168 16.23 -11.69 -9.51
N PHE A 169 15.54 -11.31 -8.43
CA PHE A 169 14.10 -11.03 -8.44
C PHE A 169 13.84 -9.55 -8.69
N GLU A 170 13.89 -9.09 -9.94
CA GLU A 170 13.66 -7.68 -10.25
C GLU A 170 12.19 -7.27 -10.15
N SER A 171 11.26 -8.18 -10.45
CA SER A 171 9.83 -7.88 -10.42
C SER A 171 9.19 -7.94 -9.03
N LEU A 172 9.91 -8.44 -8.01
CA LEU A 172 9.39 -8.63 -6.66
C LEU A 172 10.21 -7.85 -5.65
N ASP A 173 9.51 -7.06 -4.84
CA ASP A 173 10.10 -6.49 -3.64
C ASP A 173 10.18 -7.57 -2.55
N LEU A 174 11.37 -8.13 -2.35
CA LEU A 174 11.65 -9.17 -1.34
C LEU A 174 12.34 -8.61 -0.09
N THR A 175 12.12 -7.32 0.23
CA THR A 175 12.77 -6.63 1.37
C THR A 175 12.65 -7.38 2.70
N PHE A 176 11.59 -8.16 2.92
CA PHE A 176 11.36 -8.91 4.17
C PHE A 176 11.63 -10.42 4.08
N VAL A 177 12.17 -10.86 2.94
CA VAL A 177 12.44 -12.26 2.65
C VAL A 177 13.94 -12.47 2.47
N ASP A 178 14.42 -13.64 2.85
CA ASP A 178 15.76 -14.09 2.49
C ASP A 178 15.70 -14.76 1.11
N SER A 179 15.91 -13.96 0.06
CA SER A 179 15.79 -14.40 -1.33
C SER A 179 16.76 -15.51 -1.70
N GLU A 180 17.93 -15.60 -1.03
CA GLU A 180 18.89 -16.68 -1.31
C GLU A 180 18.33 -18.03 -0.88
N SER A 181 17.73 -18.09 0.32
CA SER A 181 17.11 -19.31 0.84
C SER A 181 15.93 -19.82 0.00
N LEU A 182 15.25 -18.92 -0.74
CA LEU A 182 14.16 -19.28 -1.64
C LEU A 182 14.63 -20.02 -2.90
N LEU A 183 15.90 -19.85 -3.26
CA LEU A 183 16.43 -20.36 -4.52
C LEU A 183 17.03 -21.75 -4.39
N ASP A 184 17.32 -22.25 -3.19
CA ASP A 184 17.99 -23.53 -2.99
C ASP A 184 17.20 -24.70 -3.62
N ASP A 185 15.92 -24.84 -3.28
CA ASP A 185 15.04 -25.89 -3.83
C ASP A 185 14.79 -25.70 -5.33
N TYR A 186 14.65 -24.44 -5.77
CA TYR A 186 14.48 -24.10 -7.18
C TYR A 186 15.72 -24.48 -8.01
N ILE A 187 16.92 -24.09 -7.58
CA ILE A 187 18.19 -24.41 -8.24
C ILE A 187 18.41 -25.92 -8.28
N ALA A 188 18.13 -26.62 -7.18
CA ALA A 188 18.21 -28.08 -7.13
C ALA A 188 17.24 -28.73 -8.15
N SER A 189 16.04 -28.18 -8.32
CA SER A 189 15.07 -28.67 -9.31
C SER A 189 15.55 -28.51 -10.76
N LEU A 190 16.30 -27.44 -11.07
CA LEU A 190 16.83 -27.21 -12.43
C LEU A 190 17.70 -28.38 -12.92
N GLY A 191 18.50 -28.98 -12.04
CA GLY A 191 19.37 -30.12 -12.38
C GLY A 191 18.62 -31.41 -12.73
N THR A 192 17.31 -31.49 -12.45
CA THR A 192 16.48 -32.68 -12.74
C THR A 192 15.91 -32.70 -14.16
N HIS A 193 15.93 -31.56 -14.85
CA HIS A 193 15.38 -31.41 -16.19
C HIS A 193 16.28 -32.04 -17.27
N THR A 194 15.65 -32.48 -18.37
CA THR A 194 16.39 -33.21 -19.42
C THR A 194 16.99 -32.28 -20.46
N SER A 195 16.29 -31.20 -20.81
CA SER A 195 16.68 -30.26 -21.86
C SER A 195 16.28 -28.82 -21.55
N PHE A 196 17.09 -27.87 -22.01
CA PHE A 196 16.80 -26.44 -21.92
C PHE A 196 16.71 -25.82 -23.32
N THR A 197 15.80 -24.87 -23.49
CA THR A 197 15.62 -24.10 -24.73
C THR A 197 15.40 -22.64 -24.40
N ALA A 198 15.74 -21.74 -25.33
CA ALA A 198 15.43 -20.32 -25.20
C ALA A 198 14.62 -19.82 -26.39
N GLU A 199 13.64 -18.98 -26.10
CA GLU A 199 12.88 -18.23 -27.09
C GLU A 199 12.90 -16.74 -26.74
N LYS A 200 12.90 -15.88 -27.77
CA LYS A 200 12.88 -14.44 -27.55
C LYS A 200 11.50 -14.03 -27.03
N ASP A 201 11.47 -13.27 -25.93
CA ASP A 201 10.22 -12.77 -25.38
C ASP A 201 9.53 -11.85 -26.42
N PRO A 202 8.25 -12.07 -26.74
CA PRO A 202 7.55 -11.29 -27.78
C PRO A 202 7.38 -9.80 -27.43
N THR A 203 7.57 -9.44 -26.16
CA THR A 203 7.55 -8.07 -25.65
C THR A 203 8.93 -7.42 -25.62
N SER A 204 9.97 -8.15 -26.02
CA SER A 204 11.34 -7.64 -26.09
C SER A 204 11.56 -6.77 -27.33
N TYR A 205 11.33 -5.46 -27.16
CA TYR A 205 11.51 -4.46 -28.23
C TYR A 205 12.83 -3.68 -28.14
N ILE A 206 13.52 -3.75 -27.00
CA ILE A 206 14.78 -3.03 -26.78
C ILE A 206 15.91 -3.84 -27.42
N THR A 207 16.49 -3.30 -28.48
CA THR A 207 17.54 -4.01 -29.24
C THR A 207 18.81 -4.20 -28.43
N GLU A 208 19.15 -3.29 -27.53
CA GLU A 208 20.37 -3.33 -26.70
C GLU A 208 20.18 -4.12 -25.40
N ALA A 209 18.93 -4.46 -25.06
CA ALA A 209 18.57 -5.25 -23.89
C ALA A 209 17.48 -6.28 -24.25
N PRO A 210 17.79 -7.25 -25.13
CA PRO A 210 16.83 -8.26 -25.51
C PRO A 210 16.56 -9.23 -24.34
N VAL A 211 15.32 -9.70 -24.26
CA VAL A 211 14.83 -10.58 -23.19
C VAL A 211 14.46 -11.92 -23.82
N TYR A 212 14.91 -13.00 -23.18
CA TYR A 212 14.68 -14.38 -23.60
C TYR A 212 14.03 -15.17 -22.46
N ASN A 213 13.05 -16.00 -22.80
CA ASN A 213 12.43 -16.96 -21.87
C ASN A 213 13.13 -18.30 -22.04
N ILE A 214 13.70 -18.81 -20.95
CA ILE A 214 14.32 -20.13 -20.89
C ILE A 214 13.28 -21.13 -20.40
N SER A 215 13.10 -22.21 -21.16
CA SER A 215 12.19 -23.29 -20.84
C SER A 215 12.95 -24.60 -20.63
N ALA A 216 12.64 -25.30 -19.54
CA ALA A 216 13.11 -26.64 -19.25
C ALA A 216 11.98 -27.65 -19.51
N ASP A 217 12.23 -28.65 -20.35
CA ASP A 217 11.25 -29.67 -20.75
C ASP A 217 9.88 -29.11 -21.22
N GLY A 218 9.89 -27.89 -21.78
CA GLY A 218 8.70 -27.20 -22.30
C GLY A 218 7.99 -26.26 -21.32
N GLU A 219 8.47 -26.14 -20.07
CA GLU A 219 7.95 -25.19 -19.07
C GLU A 219 8.95 -24.06 -18.85
N GLN A 220 8.48 -22.81 -18.80
CA GLN A 220 9.35 -21.67 -18.57
C GLN A 220 9.91 -21.68 -17.14
N VAL A 221 11.24 -21.65 -17.02
CA VAL A 221 11.94 -21.67 -15.72
C VAL A 221 12.69 -20.39 -15.41
N ALA A 222 13.08 -19.61 -16.42
CA ALA A 222 13.77 -18.35 -16.20
C ALA A 222 13.49 -17.33 -17.32
N ARG A 223 13.71 -16.06 -17.01
CA ARG A 223 13.75 -14.96 -17.96
C ARG A 223 15.12 -14.31 -17.89
N VAL A 224 15.80 -14.24 -19.03
CA VAL A 224 17.17 -13.70 -19.13
C VAL A 224 17.15 -12.41 -19.92
N THR A 225 17.68 -11.36 -19.31
CA THR A 225 17.92 -10.08 -19.96
C THR A 225 19.39 -10.00 -20.33
N LEU A 226 19.69 -9.75 -21.60
CA LEU A 226 21.06 -9.49 -22.06
C LEU A 226 21.34 -8.00 -22.04
N LYS A 227 22.62 -7.62 -22.02
CA LYS A 227 23.09 -6.25 -22.27
C LYS A 227 24.13 -6.22 -23.36
N ALA A 228 24.06 -5.20 -24.22
CA ALA A 228 25.14 -4.89 -25.16
C ALA A 228 26.30 -4.20 -24.42
N ILE A 229 27.47 -4.81 -24.38
CA ILE A 229 28.68 -4.24 -23.75
C ILE A 229 29.43 -3.33 -24.74
N SER A 230 29.39 -3.68 -26.01
CA SER A 230 30.13 -2.99 -27.06
C SER A 230 29.29 -2.90 -28.33
N GLN A 231 29.55 -1.87 -29.13
CA GLN A 231 28.87 -1.64 -30.39
C GLN A 231 29.86 -1.18 -31.47
N GLU A 232 29.92 -1.90 -32.58
CA GLU A 232 30.74 -1.55 -33.74
C GLU A 232 29.88 -1.53 -35.01
N LYS A 233 29.93 -0.45 -35.80
CA LYS A 233 29.25 -0.38 -37.09
C LYS A 233 30.15 -0.87 -38.22
N ILE A 234 29.69 -1.84 -38.98
CA ILE A 234 30.35 -2.34 -40.20
C ILE A 234 29.48 -2.02 -41.41
N PHE A 235 30.11 -1.65 -42.53
CA PHE A 235 29.43 -1.23 -43.77
C PHE A 235 28.42 -0.08 -43.59
N ALA A 236 28.58 0.73 -42.54
CA ALA A 236 27.69 1.82 -42.13
C ALA A 236 26.25 1.40 -41.72
N ILE A 237 25.79 0.20 -42.07
CA ILE A 237 24.42 -0.28 -41.86
C ILE A 237 24.31 -1.46 -40.90
N LEU A 238 25.36 -2.27 -40.74
CA LEU A 238 25.36 -3.43 -39.85
C LEU A 238 25.95 -3.03 -38.51
N THR A 239 25.32 -3.50 -37.44
CA THR A 239 25.79 -3.27 -36.08
C THR A 239 26.19 -4.60 -35.48
N ILE A 240 27.44 -4.70 -35.05
CA ILE A 240 27.98 -5.81 -34.28
C ILE A 240 27.89 -5.44 -32.81
N MET A 241 27.35 -6.34 -32.00
CA MET A 241 27.23 -6.18 -30.56
C MET A 241 27.93 -7.34 -29.85
N ASP A 242 28.68 -7.01 -28.80
CA ASP A 242 29.14 -8.00 -27.83
C ASP A 242 28.15 -8.03 -26.68
N TRP A 243 27.80 -9.23 -26.22
CA TRP A 243 26.73 -9.46 -25.24
C TRP A 243 27.28 -9.96 -23.92
N ASP A 244 26.58 -9.58 -22.85
CA ASP A 244 26.68 -10.19 -21.54
C ASP A 244 25.28 -10.47 -20.99
N VAL A 245 25.21 -11.33 -19.99
CA VAL A 245 24.01 -11.48 -19.18
C VAL A 245 23.91 -10.28 -18.25
N ASP A 246 22.75 -9.63 -18.26
CA ASP A 246 22.44 -8.58 -17.30
C ASP A 246 21.77 -9.17 -16.07
N THR A 247 20.64 -9.86 -16.28
CA THR A 247 19.87 -10.48 -15.20
C THR A 247 19.31 -11.83 -15.62
N ILE A 248 19.17 -12.72 -14.63
CA ILE A 248 18.46 -14.00 -14.74
C ILE A 248 17.36 -13.99 -13.69
N GLU A 249 16.13 -13.74 -14.13
CA GLU A 249 14.95 -13.74 -13.28
C GLU A 249 14.35 -15.16 -13.23
N PRO A 250 14.28 -15.80 -12.06
CA PRO A 250 13.72 -17.14 -11.93
C PRO A 250 12.19 -17.09 -12.08
N VAL A 251 11.63 -18.10 -12.74
CA VAL A 251 10.17 -18.32 -12.84
C VAL A 251 9.85 -19.51 -11.95
N CYS A 252 9.49 -19.23 -10.70
CA CYS A 252 9.14 -20.23 -9.71
C CYS A 252 7.89 -19.84 -8.94
N SER A 253 7.20 -20.85 -8.40
CA SER A 253 6.01 -20.63 -7.56
C SER A 253 6.45 -20.35 -6.13
N ILE A 254 6.43 -19.08 -5.73
CA ILE A 254 6.71 -18.65 -4.36
C ILE A 254 5.38 -18.32 -3.67
N ASN A 255 5.15 -18.89 -2.49
CA ASN A 255 3.93 -18.62 -1.72
C ASN A 255 4.05 -17.29 -0.98
N LEU A 256 3.81 -16.21 -1.72
CA LEU A 256 3.85 -14.84 -1.23
C LEU A 256 2.45 -14.33 -0.90
N SER A 257 2.37 -13.51 0.13
CA SER A 257 1.14 -12.90 0.62
C SER A 257 1.36 -11.42 0.94
N ASN A 258 0.33 -10.62 0.66
CA ASN A 258 0.31 -9.21 1.02
C ASN A 258 -0.39 -9.06 2.37
N TYR A 259 0.28 -8.40 3.31
CA TYR A 259 -0.23 -8.14 4.65
C TYR A 259 -0.69 -6.69 4.79
N THR A 260 -1.76 -6.52 5.58
CA THR A 260 -2.25 -5.21 6.00
C THR A 260 -2.17 -5.13 7.51
N PHE A 261 -1.38 -4.19 8.01
CA PHE A 261 -1.21 -3.93 9.43
C PHE A 261 -2.09 -2.76 9.83
N SER A 262 -2.80 -2.88 10.95
CA SER A 262 -3.52 -1.81 11.63
C SER A 262 -2.90 -1.66 13.02
N ILE A 263 -2.00 -0.70 13.18
CA ILE A 263 -1.21 -0.54 14.41
C ILE A 263 -1.34 0.88 14.96
N PRO A 264 -1.18 1.11 16.28
CA PRO A 264 -1.17 2.47 16.81
C PRO A 264 -0.12 3.36 16.15
N ASP A 265 -0.44 4.64 16.00
CA ASP A 265 0.50 5.60 15.45
C ASP A 265 1.75 5.72 16.34
N GLY A 266 2.92 5.79 15.70
CA GLY A 266 4.22 5.72 16.38
C GLY A 266 4.77 4.30 16.62
N TYR A 267 3.97 3.25 16.43
CA TYR A 267 4.46 1.87 16.53
C TYR A 267 5.12 1.43 15.23
N THR A 268 5.94 0.38 15.30
CA THR A 268 6.70 -0.13 14.14
C THR A 268 6.43 -1.62 13.91
N PRO A 269 5.91 -2.02 12.73
CA PRO A 269 5.83 -3.43 12.36
C PRO A 269 7.23 -3.99 12.08
N VAL A 270 7.43 -5.26 12.39
CA VAL A 270 8.69 -5.99 12.16
C VAL A 270 8.33 -7.33 11.52
N ILE A 271 9.00 -7.65 10.42
CA ILE A 271 8.83 -8.91 9.69
C ILE A 271 10.21 -9.55 9.55
N ASN A 272 10.37 -10.79 10.03
CA ASN A 272 11.65 -11.52 9.99
C ASN A 272 12.82 -10.68 10.55
N ASN A 273 12.60 -10.01 11.68
CA ASN A 273 13.55 -9.08 12.34
C ASN A 273 13.96 -7.85 11.51
N ARG A 274 13.27 -7.54 10.41
CA ARG A 274 13.46 -6.31 9.62
C ARG A 274 12.32 -5.34 9.91
N HIS A 275 12.65 -4.09 10.21
CA HIS A 275 11.66 -3.04 10.48
C HIS A 275 10.94 -2.62 9.19
N VAL A 276 9.62 -2.53 9.26
CA VAL A 276 8.80 -1.94 8.19
C VAL A 276 8.81 -0.43 8.37
N ASP A 277 9.41 0.28 7.42
CA ASP A 277 9.51 1.74 7.48
C ASP A 277 8.21 2.44 7.03
N THR A 278 8.23 3.77 7.12
CA THR A 278 7.07 4.62 6.79
C THR A 278 6.68 4.64 5.31
N THR A 279 7.49 4.12 4.39
CA THR A 279 7.14 4.06 2.96
C THR A 279 5.98 3.10 2.68
N TYR A 280 5.78 2.12 3.56
CA TYR A 280 4.65 1.18 3.53
C TYR A 280 3.40 1.71 4.25
N LYS A 281 3.49 2.87 4.93
CA LYS A 281 2.37 3.51 5.63
C LYS A 281 1.42 4.15 4.62
N THR A 282 0.13 3.96 4.82
CA THR A 282 -0.94 4.57 4.01
C THR A 282 -1.54 5.78 4.71
N ASP A 283 -2.33 6.58 3.99
CA ASP A 283 -3.06 7.72 4.56
C ASP A 283 -4.29 7.32 5.39
N LYS A 284 -4.57 6.02 5.52
CA LYS A 284 -5.74 5.54 6.25
C LYS A 284 -5.48 5.58 7.75
N VAL A 285 -6.30 6.35 8.43
CA VAL A 285 -6.31 6.52 9.88
C VAL A 285 -7.66 6.09 10.44
N GLU A 286 -7.65 5.33 11.53
CA GLU A 286 -8.84 4.86 12.24
C GLU A 286 -8.73 5.24 13.72
N GLU A 287 -9.76 5.88 14.27
CA GLU A 287 -9.78 6.23 15.70
C GLU A 287 -9.89 4.96 16.56
N ILE A 288 -9.21 4.96 17.70
CA ILE A 288 -9.35 3.89 18.70
C ILE A 288 -10.69 4.10 19.42
N PRO A 289 -11.65 3.15 19.35
CA PRO A 289 -13.00 3.37 19.88
C PRO A 289 -13.05 3.71 21.38
N GLU A 290 -12.10 3.21 22.15
CA GLU A 290 -11.96 3.49 23.59
C GLU A 290 -11.63 4.97 23.87
N PHE A 291 -11.05 5.68 22.91
CA PHE A 291 -10.67 7.09 23.06
C PHE A 291 -11.71 8.07 22.55
N ALA A 292 -12.85 7.61 22.02
CA ALA A 292 -13.82 8.44 21.31
C ALA A 292 -14.41 9.60 22.15
N TYR A 293 -14.44 9.49 23.49
CA TYR A 293 -14.89 10.58 24.36
C TYR A 293 -13.76 11.54 24.71
N VAL A 294 -12.56 11.00 24.95
CA VAL A 294 -11.36 11.78 25.29
C VAL A 294 -10.86 12.58 24.09
N SER A 295 -10.96 12.01 22.88
CA SER A 295 -10.53 12.62 21.61
C SER A 295 -11.33 13.87 21.22
N LYS A 296 -12.44 14.16 21.90
CA LYS A 296 -13.20 15.42 21.74
C LYS A 296 -12.47 16.63 22.28
N TYR A 297 -11.61 16.44 23.27
CA TYR A 297 -10.96 17.51 24.03
C TYR A 297 -9.47 17.65 23.70
N ILE A 298 -8.81 16.52 23.43
CA ILE A 298 -7.36 16.46 23.18
C ILE A 298 -7.04 15.47 22.06
N SER A 299 -5.84 15.55 21.50
CA SER A 299 -5.38 14.60 20.49
C SER A 299 -5.03 13.26 21.15
N MET A 300 -5.65 12.17 20.67
CA MET A 300 -5.39 10.81 21.15
C MET A 300 -4.71 9.97 20.06
N PRO A 301 -3.95 8.91 20.43
CA PRO A 301 -3.41 7.97 19.47
C PRO A 301 -4.51 7.36 18.59
N SER A 302 -4.18 7.08 17.34
CA SER A 302 -5.06 6.44 16.36
C SER A 302 -4.38 5.23 15.74
N TYR A 303 -5.15 4.37 15.09
CA TYR A 303 -4.62 3.32 14.25
C TYR A 303 -4.21 3.88 12.89
N VAL A 304 -3.04 3.46 12.42
CA VAL A 304 -2.53 3.72 11.07
C VAL A 304 -2.37 2.40 10.32
N GLU A 305 -2.58 2.44 9.01
CA GLU A 305 -2.50 1.25 8.17
C GLU A 305 -1.17 1.17 7.41
N TYR A 306 -0.47 0.04 7.50
CA TYR A 306 0.67 -0.30 6.64
C TYR A 306 0.28 -1.43 5.68
N LYS A 307 0.73 -1.34 4.43
CA LYS A 307 0.58 -2.40 3.42
C LYS A 307 1.94 -2.91 3.02
N VAL A 308 2.20 -4.19 3.29
CA VAL A 308 3.45 -4.84 2.95
C VAL A 308 3.15 -5.97 1.98
N GLU A 309 3.82 -5.96 0.84
CA GLU A 309 3.63 -6.95 -0.23
C GLU A 309 4.73 -8.02 -0.16
N ASN A 310 4.50 -9.15 -0.84
CA ASN A 310 5.52 -10.18 -1.07
C ASN A 310 6.16 -10.77 0.20
N VAL A 311 5.35 -11.01 1.23
CA VAL A 311 5.80 -11.64 2.49
C VAL A 311 5.52 -13.13 2.45
N LEU A 312 6.42 -13.95 3.01
CA LEU A 312 6.19 -15.40 3.12
C LEU A 312 5.07 -15.72 4.13
N ALA A 313 4.35 -16.81 3.87
CA ALA A 313 3.24 -17.23 4.72
C ALA A 313 3.65 -17.58 6.16
N ASP A 314 4.89 -18.02 6.36
CA ASP A 314 5.46 -18.46 7.64
C ASP A 314 6.43 -17.44 8.26
N SER A 315 6.44 -16.19 7.75
CA SER A 315 7.24 -15.11 8.31
C SER A 315 6.91 -14.82 9.78
N ASP A 316 7.96 -14.52 10.57
CA ASP A 316 7.81 -14.03 11.94
C ASP A 316 7.34 -12.57 11.91
N ILE A 317 6.15 -12.30 12.44
CA ILE A 317 5.51 -10.98 12.42
C ILE A 317 5.36 -10.45 13.84
N LYS A 318 5.89 -9.26 14.08
CA LYS A 318 5.86 -8.56 15.37
C LYS A 318 5.49 -7.09 15.18
N VAL A 319 5.07 -6.44 16.25
CA VAL A 319 4.90 -4.98 16.31
C VAL A 319 5.55 -4.47 17.57
N LEU A 320 6.34 -3.41 17.44
CA LEU A 320 7.02 -2.76 18.54
C LEU A 320 6.34 -1.43 18.89
N ASN A 321 6.20 -1.15 20.19
CA ASN A 321 5.75 0.15 20.68
C ASN A 321 6.85 1.22 20.52
N THR A 322 6.56 2.45 20.96
CA THR A 322 7.49 3.58 20.89
C THR A 322 8.77 3.40 21.71
N ASN A 323 8.79 2.45 22.66
CA ASN A 323 9.95 2.11 23.48
C ASN A 323 10.76 0.94 22.90
N GLY A 324 10.31 0.35 21.79
CA GLY A 324 10.94 -0.83 21.18
C GLY A 324 10.53 -2.16 21.80
N GLU A 325 9.47 -2.20 22.61
CA GLU A 325 8.95 -3.42 23.23
C GLU A 325 7.88 -4.07 22.35
N GLU A 326 7.87 -5.41 22.29
CA GLU A 326 6.88 -6.16 21.52
C GLU A 326 5.50 -6.08 22.17
N VAL A 327 4.49 -5.74 21.36
CA VAL A 327 3.09 -5.68 21.80
C VAL A 327 2.28 -6.86 21.26
N PRO A 328 1.24 -7.30 21.98
CA PRO A 328 0.34 -8.33 21.49
C PRO A 328 -0.32 -7.93 20.16
N ILE A 329 -0.42 -8.91 19.25
CA ILE A 329 -1.06 -8.75 17.94
C ILE A 329 -2.16 -9.80 17.73
N GLU A 330 -3.20 -9.42 17.00
CA GLU A 330 -4.24 -10.30 16.49
C GLU A 330 -4.05 -10.47 14.98
N ILE A 331 -3.99 -11.73 14.53
CA ILE A 331 -3.82 -12.06 13.10
C ILE A 331 -5.10 -12.73 12.60
N ASN A 332 -5.74 -12.15 11.58
CA ASN A 332 -6.90 -12.71 10.90
C ASN A 332 -6.64 -12.78 9.40
N GLY A 333 -6.18 -13.94 8.93
CA GLY A 333 -5.62 -14.09 7.59
C GLY A 333 -4.42 -13.16 7.42
N ASN A 334 -4.44 -12.33 6.38
CA ASN A 334 -3.35 -11.39 6.10
C ASN A 334 -3.54 -10.01 6.77
N LYS A 335 -4.46 -9.91 7.73
CA LYS A 335 -4.69 -8.67 8.49
C LYS A 335 -4.10 -8.83 9.88
N VAL A 336 -3.20 -7.91 10.23
CA VAL A 336 -2.55 -7.85 11.54
C VAL A 336 -3.06 -6.64 12.27
N LYS A 337 -3.56 -6.79 13.48
CA LYS A 337 -3.98 -5.68 14.34
C LYS A 337 -3.17 -5.70 15.62
N ALA A 338 -2.44 -4.62 15.91
CA ALA A 338 -1.76 -4.51 17.20
C ALA A 338 -2.73 -4.02 18.28
N ILE A 339 -2.61 -4.60 19.46
CA ILE A 339 -3.33 -4.11 20.64
C ILE A 339 -2.55 -2.91 21.17
N TYR A 340 -3.25 -1.80 21.39
CA TYR A 340 -2.64 -0.62 22.01
C TYR A 340 -2.20 -0.97 23.43
N ALA A 341 -0.92 -0.76 23.73
CA ALA A 341 -0.37 -0.94 25.06
C ALA A 341 0.47 0.30 25.40
N SER A 342 -0.04 1.13 26.29
CA SER A 342 0.74 2.25 26.84
C SER A 342 1.98 1.71 27.53
N ALA A 343 3.08 2.47 27.49
CA ALA A 343 4.26 2.16 28.26
C ALA A 343 3.92 2.11 29.75
N ALA A 344 4.24 0.99 30.41
CA ALA A 344 4.11 0.89 31.86
C ALA A 344 5.03 1.93 32.50
N SER A 345 4.43 2.88 33.19
CA SER A 345 5.13 3.93 33.92
C SER A 345 4.63 3.97 35.35
N GLU A 346 5.53 4.29 36.29
CA GLU A 346 5.16 4.41 37.70
C GLU A 346 4.57 5.79 37.95
N LEU A 347 3.28 5.84 38.26
CA LEU A 347 2.63 7.07 38.68
C LEU A 347 3.00 7.37 40.15
N SER A 348 3.33 8.62 40.46
CA SER A 348 3.61 9.04 41.83
C SER A 348 2.42 8.74 42.77
N GLU A 349 2.70 8.34 44.01
CA GLU A 349 1.65 8.09 45.01
C GLU A 349 0.75 9.31 45.26
N GLU A 350 1.29 10.53 45.15
CA GLU A 350 0.50 11.77 45.25
C GLU A 350 -0.57 11.85 44.16
N ARG A 351 -0.20 11.62 42.90
CA ARG A 351 -1.15 11.62 41.77
C ARG A 351 -2.14 10.47 41.83
N LYS A 352 -1.73 9.29 42.29
CA LYS A 352 -2.65 8.16 42.54
C LYS A 352 -3.73 8.53 43.56
N ASN A 353 -3.32 9.17 44.66
CA ASN A 353 -4.24 9.62 45.70
C ASN A 353 -5.18 10.74 45.22
N GLU A 354 -4.67 11.68 44.41
CA GLU A 354 -5.50 12.72 43.80
C GLU A 354 -6.56 12.12 42.87
N ALA A 355 -6.15 11.23 41.94
CA ALA A 355 -7.06 10.55 41.02
C ALA A 355 -8.12 9.73 41.78
N LEU A 356 -7.71 8.98 42.80
CA LEU A 356 -8.63 8.23 43.67
C LEU A 356 -9.62 9.17 44.37
N SER A 357 -9.15 10.30 44.89
CA SER A 357 -9.99 11.29 45.57
C SER A 357 -11.02 11.92 44.63
N MET A 358 -10.66 12.19 43.37
CA MET A 358 -11.60 12.70 42.35
C MET A 358 -12.72 11.69 42.10
N VAL A 359 -12.38 10.41 41.93
CA VAL A 359 -13.36 9.33 41.69
C VAL A 359 -14.21 9.05 42.92
N GLN A 360 -13.63 9.05 44.12
CA GLN A 360 -14.40 8.92 45.38
C GLN A 360 -15.35 10.11 45.59
N THR A 361 -14.94 11.32 45.19
CA THR A 361 -15.83 12.49 45.23
C THR A 361 -17.01 12.33 44.27
N TYR A 362 -16.77 11.78 43.08
CA TYR A 362 -17.83 11.45 42.13
C TYR A 362 -18.79 10.37 42.68
N GLU A 363 -18.28 9.31 43.31
CA GLU A 363 -19.12 8.27 43.93
C GLU A 363 -19.86 8.76 45.18
N ASP A 364 -19.27 9.68 45.96
CA ASP A 364 -19.95 10.33 47.07
C ASP A 364 -21.06 11.27 46.63
N PHE A 365 -20.84 11.96 45.52
CA PHE A 365 -21.89 12.75 44.88
C PHE A 365 -23.06 11.85 44.49
N ASN A 366 -22.82 10.74 43.79
CA ASN A 366 -23.89 9.87 43.26
C ASN A 366 -24.80 9.22 44.32
N THR A 367 -24.40 9.22 45.59
CA THR A 367 -25.19 8.67 46.70
C THR A 367 -25.61 9.73 47.72
N ASP A 368 -25.61 11.02 47.34
CA ASP A 368 -26.00 12.14 48.22
C ASP A 368 -25.20 12.19 49.53
N ASP A 369 -23.93 11.80 49.44
CA ASP A 369 -23.00 11.80 50.57
C ASP A 369 -22.04 12.99 50.54
N LEU A 370 -22.04 13.74 49.44
CA LEU A 370 -21.24 14.93 49.28
C LEU A 370 -21.96 16.13 49.92
N GLY A 371 -21.36 16.67 50.98
CA GLY A 371 -21.90 17.83 51.68
C GLY A 371 -21.84 19.12 50.83
N GLY A 372 -22.81 20.00 51.00
CA GLY A 372 -22.82 21.33 50.37
C GLY A 372 -24.17 21.71 49.76
N ALA A 373 -24.22 22.88 49.13
CA ALA A 373 -25.41 23.30 48.37
C ALA A 373 -25.62 22.37 47.16
N ASN A 374 -26.88 22.04 46.86
CA ASN A 374 -27.25 21.11 45.79
C ASN A 374 -26.44 19.81 45.83
N HIS A 375 -26.34 19.20 47.02
CA HIS A 375 -25.74 17.87 47.20
C HIS A 375 -24.28 17.80 46.76
N GLY A 376 -23.54 18.92 46.93
CA GLY A 376 -22.13 19.01 46.57
C GLY A 376 -21.85 19.20 45.07
N LEU A 377 -22.85 19.59 44.26
CA LEU A 377 -22.72 19.73 42.80
C LEU A 377 -21.49 20.52 42.35
N ALA A 378 -21.19 21.65 42.97
CA ALA A 378 -20.04 22.47 42.58
C ALA A 378 -18.70 21.74 42.79
N THR A 379 -18.61 20.89 43.81
CA THR A 379 -17.41 20.13 44.15
C THR A 379 -17.18 18.97 43.19
N VAL A 380 -18.22 18.26 42.76
CA VAL A 380 -18.03 17.22 41.73
C VAL A 380 -17.74 17.85 40.37
N GLN A 381 -18.39 18.97 40.04
CA GLN A 381 -18.19 19.64 38.75
C GLN A 381 -16.80 20.24 38.57
N SER A 382 -16.06 20.54 39.64
CA SER A 382 -14.65 21.00 39.52
C SER A 382 -13.68 19.90 39.08
N PHE A 383 -14.14 18.66 38.96
CA PHE A 383 -13.35 17.53 38.46
C PHE A 383 -13.88 17.00 37.13
N LEU A 384 -14.89 17.64 36.55
CA LEU A 384 -15.54 17.24 35.30
C LEU A 384 -15.39 18.36 34.29
N ILE A 385 -15.10 18.01 33.04
CA ILE A 385 -15.00 18.99 31.97
C ILE A 385 -16.34 19.70 31.79
N LYS A 386 -16.35 21.03 31.87
CA LYS A 386 -17.53 21.86 31.68
C LYS A 386 -18.29 21.49 30.41
N ASP A 387 -19.61 21.44 30.54
CA ASP A 387 -20.56 21.09 29.46
C ASP A 387 -20.37 19.68 28.86
N SER A 388 -19.49 18.83 29.42
CA SER A 388 -19.41 17.41 29.07
C SER A 388 -20.67 16.63 29.45
N ASP A 389 -20.78 15.40 28.95
CA ASP A 389 -21.90 14.50 29.28
C ASP A 389 -21.96 14.24 30.80
N TYR A 390 -20.83 13.98 31.45
CA TYR A 390 -20.77 13.78 32.91
C TYR A 390 -21.12 15.05 33.69
N TRP A 391 -20.64 16.22 33.26
CA TRP A 391 -20.93 17.50 33.92
C TRP A 391 -22.42 17.83 33.88
N ASN A 392 -23.05 17.62 32.73
CA ASN A 392 -24.49 17.82 32.55
C ASN A 392 -25.32 16.78 33.29
N MET A 393 -24.86 15.52 33.34
CA MET A 393 -25.52 14.46 34.10
C MET A 393 -25.51 14.76 35.60
N ALA A 394 -24.39 15.25 36.15
CA ALA A 394 -24.31 15.66 37.54
C ALA A 394 -25.30 16.79 37.86
N LYS A 395 -25.38 17.81 36.99
CA LYS A 395 -26.33 18.92 37.13
C LYS A 395 -27.78 18.44 37.11
N GLN A 396 -28.11 17.50 36.22
CA GLN A 396 -29.45 16.91 36.12
C GLN A 396 -29.81 16.07 37.34
N TRP A 397 -28.86 15.27 37.84
CA TRP A 397 -29.05 14.45 39.03
C TRP A 397 -29.31 15.31 40.28
N ALA A 398 -28.48 16.32 40.54
CA ALA A 398 -28.58 17.17 41.74
C ALA A 398 -29.82 18.06 41.76
N GLY A 399 -30.34 18.45 40.60
CA GLY A 399 -31.56 19.25 40.47
C GLY A 399 -32.83 18.45 40.16
N GLY A 400 -32.70 17.14 40.00
CA GLY A 400 -33.74 16.25 39.47
C GLY A 400 -34.50 15.47 40.53
N VAL A 401 -35.41 14.62 40.07
CA VAL A 401 -36.14 13.68 40.95
C VAL A 401 -35.27 12.49 41.36
N ASP A 402 -34.20 12.20 40.61
CA ASP A 402 -33.38 11.00 40.76
C ASP A 402 -32.75 10.90 42.14
N ILE A 403 -32.33 12.04 42.71
CA ILE A 403 -31.76 12.08 44.06
C ILE A 403 -32.73 11.62 45.15
N THR A 404 -34.04 11.76 44.92
CA THR A 404 -35.07 11.32 45.89
C THR A 404 -35.17 9.79 46.00
N PHE A 405 -34.55 9.06 45.06
CA PHE A 405 -34.47 7.60 45.08
C PHE A 405 -33.22 7.09 45.83
N THR A 406 -32.32 7.98 46.26
CA THR A 406 -31.19 7.62 47.10
C THR A 406 -31.69 7.16 48.47
N SER A 407 -31.35 5.92 48.84
CA SER A 407 -31.78 5.35 50.11
C SER A 407 -31.03 5.98 51.28
N ALA A 408 -31.74 6.39 52.33
CA ALA A 408 -31.10 6.89 53.55
C ALA A 408 -30.21 5.81 54.18
N HIS A 409 -28.95 6.16 54.42
CA HIS A 409 -27.93 5.25 54.91
C HIS A 409 -26.92 5.98 55.81
N LYS A 410 -25.98 5.23 56.36
CA LYS A 410 -24.75 5.71 57.01
C LYS A 410 -23.58 4.87 56.52
N PHE A 411 -22.35 5.37 56.62
CA PHE A 411 -21.18 4.57 56.29
C PHE A 411 -20.97 3.42 57.28
N ASP A 412 -20.52 2.29 56.75
CA ASP A 412 -19.83 1.29 57.55
C ASP A 412 -18.38 1.75 57.79
N ASP A 413 -17.71 1.13 58.76
CA ASP A 413 -16.30 1.42 59.07
C ASP A 413 -15.42 0.22 58.68
N PRO A 414 -14.51 0.34 57.71
CA PRO A 414 -14.18 1.54 56.93
C PRO A 414 -15.14 1.80 55.75
N LYS A 415 -15.28 3.08 55.39
CA LYS A 415 -16.14 3.56 54.29
C LYS A 415 -15.79 2.92 52.94
N TYR A 416 -14.49 2.84 52.63
CA TYR A 416 -13.97 2.25 51.39
C TYR A 416 -13.09 1.05 51.72
N THR A 417 -13.30 -0.07 51.04
CA THR A 417 -12.48 -1.29 51.10
C THR A 417 -12.06 -1.73 49.71
N ASN A 418 -11.11 -2.68 49.63
CA ASN A 418 -10.65 -3.26 48.37
C ASN A 418 -10.17 -2.21 47.36
N VAL A 419 -9.50 -1.16 47.84
CA VAL A 419 -9.02 -0.08 47.00
C VAL A 419 -7.87 -0.57 46.13
N VAL A 420 -8.02 -0.42 44.82
CA VAL A 420 -7.04 -0.72 43.78
C VAL A 420 -6.87 0.52 42.92
N VAL A 421 -5.62 0.93 42.70
CA VAL A 421 -5.23 2.01 41.78
C VAL A 421 -3.98 1.54 41.04
N ASP A 422 -4.16 1.02 39.83
CA ASP A 422 -3.09 0.43 39.04
C ASP A 422 -3.28 0.68 37.53
N ASN A 423 -2.49 -0.02 36.71
CA ASN A 423 -2.54 0.04 35.25
C ASN A 423 -2.47 1.48 34.69
N TYR A 424 -1.46 2.23 35.13
CA TYR A 424 -1.20 3.58 34.63
C TYR A 424 -0.77 3.54 33.16
N ALA A 425 -1.44 4.37 32.37
CA ALA A 425 -1.21 4.54 30.94
C ALA A 425 -1.06 6.02 30.62
N GLU A 426 0.13 6.43 30.20
CA GLU A 426 0.36 7.79 29.71
C GLU A 426 0.21 7.85 28.19
N TYR A 427 -0.60 8.79 27.71
CA TYR A 427 -0.84 9.02 26.28
C TYR A 427 -0.14 10.29 25.78
N SER A 428 -0.04 11.29 26.67
CA SER A 428 0.68 12.55 26.47
C SER A 428 0.94 13.21 27.84
N ASP A 429 1.70 14.30 27.85
CA ASP A 429 1.90 15.16 29.03
C ASP A 429 0.59 15.66 29.67
N VAL A 430 -0.46 15.81 28.85
CA VAL A 430 -1.79 16.25 29.28
C VAL A 430 -2.84 15.14 29.39
N CYS A 431 -2.47 13.85 29.25
CA CYS A 431 -3.46 12.77 29.25
C CYS A 431 -2.92 11.45 29.78
N TYR A 432 -3.65 10.87 30.72
CA TYR A 432 -3.39 9.53 31.22
C TYR A 432 -4.68 8.79 31.59
N SER A 433 -4.57 7.48 31.79
CA SER A 433 -5.63 6.70 32.44
C SER A 433 -5.10 5.81 33.55
N LEU A 434 -6.00 5.42 34.46
CA LEU A 434 -5.75 4.49 35.55
C LEU A 434 -6.92 3.52 35.68
N HIS A 435 -6.64 2.29 36.07
CA HIS A 435 -7.68 1.42 36.62
C HIS A 435 -7.88 1.75 38.10
N ILE A 436 -9.13 2.06 38.46
CA ILE A 436 -9.53 2.36 39.83
C ILE A 436 -10.69 1.45 40.20
N ALA A 437 -10.53 0.71 41.29
CA ALA A 437 -11.58 -0.12 41.87
C ALA A 437 -11.66 0.05 43.39
N PHE A 438 -12.86 0.02 43.95
CA PHE A 438 -13.11 0.00 45.40
C PHE A 438 -14.56 -0.39 45.70
N SER A 439 -14.79 -0.84 46.93
CA SER A 439 -16.12 -1.10 47.49
C SER A 439 -16.49 0.01 48.48
N LYS A 440 -17.60 0.71 48.23
CA LYS A 440 -18.18 1.70 49.14
C LYS A 440 -19.20 1.02 50.07
N ASN A 441 -18.89 0.96 51.36
CA ASN A 441 -19.67 0.23 52.35
C ASN A 441 -20.68 1.14 53.08
N MET A 442 -21.95 0.76 53.03
CA MET A 442 -23.05 1.51 53.61
C MET A 442 -23.98 0.61 54.43
N ILE A 443 -24.65 1.20 55.41
CA ILE A 443 -25.67 0.54 56.24
C ILE A 443 -26.98 1.28 56.03
N LEU A 444 -27.99 0.60 55.50
CA LEU A 444 -29.31 1.18 55.28
C LEU A 444 -29.98 1.55 56.60
N THR A 445 -30.38 2.80 56.76
CA THR A 445 -30.92 3.31 58.03
C THR A 445 -32.25 2.65 58.41
N ARG A 446 -33.04 2.24 57.41
CA ARG A 446 -34.37 1.64 57.63
C ARG A 446 -34.32 0.16 58.03
N THR A 447 -33.38 -0.61 57.50
CA THR A 447 -33.32 -2.07 57.66
C THR A 447 -32.14 -2.55 58.51
N GLY A 448 -31.10 -1.72 58.65
CA GLY A 448 -29.82 -2.12 59.26
C GLY A 448 -28.98 -3.04 58.37
N GLU A 449 -29.40 -3.26 57.13
CA GLU A 449 -28.70 -4.10 56.16
C GLU A 449 -27.41 -3.44 55.68
N LYS A 450 -26.35 -4.24 55.60
CA LYS A 450 -25.07 -3.82 55.02
C LYS A 450 -25.12 -4.00 53.52
N ILE A 451 -24.76 -2.97 52.78
CA ILE A 451 -24.68 -2.96 51.31
C ILE A 451 -23.30 -2.45 50.88
N SER A 452 -22.80 -2.98 49.76
CA SER A 452 -21.61 -2.48 49.09
C SER A 452 -22.00 -1.94 47.72
N ASN A 453 -21.45 -0.79 47.34
CA ASN A 453 -21.45 -0.30 45.97
C ASN A 453 -20.03 -0.41 45.42
N ASP A 454 -19.83 -1.28 44.43
CA ASP A 454 -18.51 -1.58 43.88
C ASP A 454 -18.24 -0.70 42.65
N PHE A 455 -17.23 0.16 42.74
CA PHE A 455 -16.67 0.89 41.61
C PHE A 455 -15.52 0.07 41.02
N ASP A 456 -15.49 -0.05 39.69
CA ASP A 456 -14.44 -0.78 38.97
C ASP A 456 -14.43 -0.27 37.52
N SER A 457 -13.45 0.56 37.17
CA SER A 457 -13.36 1.22 35.86
C SER A 457 -11.95 1.68 35.52
N THR A 458 -11.65 1.75 34.22
CA THR A 458 -10.56 2.54 33.68
C THR A 458 -11.03 3.98 33.54
N VAL A 459 -10.36 4.91 34.22
CA VAL A 459 -10.71 6.33 34.25
C VAL A 459 -9.66 7.12 33.49
N PHE A 460 -10.11 7.95 32.54
CA PHE A 460 -9.28 8.84 31.74
C PHE A 460 -9.26 10.23 32.36
N PHE A 461 -8.07 10.77 32.55
CA PHE A 461 -7.83 12.09 33.09
C PHE A 461 -7.12 12.94 32.05
N ILE A 462 -7.59 14.18 31.88
CA ILE A 462 -6.96 15.16 31.00
C ILE A 462 -6.62 16.43 31.77
N TYR A 463 -5.49 17.03 31.44
CA TYR A 463 -5.11 18.35 31.90
C TYR A 463 -5.64 19.37 30.90
N TYR A 464 -6.76 20.00 31.24
CA TYR A 464 -7.54 20.78 30.29
C TYR A 464 -8.05 22.06 30.94
N ASP A 465 -8.06 23.13 30.18
CA ASP A 465 -8.73 24.38 30.55
C ASP A 465 -10.13 24.38 29.92
N ASP A 466 -11.14 24.16 30.76
CA ASP A 466 -12.55 24.16 30.39
C ASP A 466 -13.24 25.51 30.65
N SER A 467 -12.46 26.54 31.00
CA SER A 467 -12.94 27.89 31.25
C SER A 467 -12.74 28.79 30.02
N ASP A 468 -13.84 29.26 29.44
CA ASP A 468 -13.83 30.31 28.40
C ASP A 468 -13.84 31.70 29.07
N ASP A 469 -12.96 31.90 30.06
CA ASP A 469 -12.84 33.14 30.82
C ASP A 469 -11.64 34.01 30.39
N GLY A 470 -10.86 33.53 29.43
CA GLY A 470 -9.67 34.19 28.90
C GLY A 470 -8.44 34.10 29.83
N ILE A 471 -8.47 33.26 30.86
CA ILE A 471 -7.37 32.96 31.76
C ILE A 471 -7.03 31.48 31.61
N ASP A 472 -5.77 31.18 31.26
CA ASP A 472 -5.27 29.80 31.14
C ASP A 472 -5.21 29.15 32.54
N ASN A 473 -6.27 28.41 32.91
CA ASN A 473 -6.44 27.75 34.21
C ASN A 473 -6.60 26.22 34.10
N PRO A 474 -5.67 25.51 33.43
CA PRO A 474 -5.80 24.09 33.22
C PRO A 474 -5.69 23.32 34.53
N HIS A 475 -6.56 22.32 34.66
CA HIS A 475 -6.58 21.40 35.79
C HIS A 475 -6.92 19.99 35.34
N TRP A 476 -6.64 19.02 36.20
CA TRP A 476 -6.97 17.62 35.91
C TRP A 476 -8.47 17.39 36.03
N CYS A 477 -9.06 16.89 34.96
CA CYS A 477 -10.47 16.57 34.86
C CYS A 477 -10.66 15.10 34.48
N ILE A 478 -11.74 14.49 34.95
CA ILE A 478 -12.21 13.19 34.46
C ILE A 478 -12.85 13.42 33.08
N ALA A 479 -12.28 12.80 32.05
CA ALA A 479 -12.76 12.88 30.67
C ALA A 479 -13.68 11.71 30.29
N ASP A 480 -13.37 10.51 30.76
CA ASP A 480 -14.16 9.30 30.52
C ASP A 480 -13.97 8.26 31.63
N MET A 481 -14.97 7.39 31.81
CA MET A 481 -14.94 6.27 32.75
C MET A 481 -15.50 5.02 32.07
N ILE A 482 -14.64 4.02 31.82
CA ILE A 482 -14.98 2.78 31.13
C ILE A 482 -15.00 1.64 32.15
N ALA A 483 -16.18 1.06 32.37
CA ALA A 483 -16.32 -0.11 33.24
C ALA A 483 -15.51 -1.30 32.71
N THR A 484 -14.71 -1.89 33.59
CA THR A 484 -13.85 -3.07 33.37
C THR A 484 -14.61 -4.38 33.59
N THR A 485 -15.63 -4.36 34.45
CA THR A 485 -16.55 -5.46 34.69
C THR A 485 -17.68 -5.44 33.66
N LYS A 486 -17.83 -6.55 32.91
CA LYS A 486 -18.94 -6.81 31.99
C LYS A 486 -20.12 -7.48 32.69
#